data_AF-A0A537GIX5-F1
#
_entry.id   AF-A0A537GIX5-F1
#
_cell.length_a   1.000
_cell.length_b   1.000
_cell.length_c   1.000
_cell.angle_alpha   90.00
_cell.angle_beta   90.00
_cell.angle_gamma   90.00
#
_symmetry.space_group_name_H-M   'P 1'
#
loop_
_entity.id
_entity.type
_entity.pdbx_description
1 polymer ?
#
loop_
_entity_poly.entity_id
_entity_poly.type
_entity_poly.pdbx_seq_one_letter_code
_entity_poly.pdbx_strand_id
1 'polypeptide(L)'
;MPSDGSSGRKRVECLIRITGFGNFNTVKSASLDGISQSGSATRPLAQEAKLLRRAYAPARLAMKYHPYYHGKIEIAPKVPVNSYDDFAIWYTPGVADPCKEIQRNPERVFDYTNKSNGVAIVTDGTRVLGLGDIGPEAGLPVMEGKSLLFKYLGGVDAYPICLGTKDPVQIENAV
;
A
#
# COMPACT_ATOMS: atom_id res chain seq x y z
N MET A 1 -33.11 36.62 -10.21
CA MET A 1 -33.74 35.43 -10.80
C MET A 1 -32.63 34.43 -11.12
N PRO A 2 -32.75 33.17 -10.70
CA PRO A 2 -31.73 32.14 -10.86
C PRO A 2 -31.83 31.51 -12.26
N SER A 3 -30.71 31.00 -12.78
CA SER A 3 -30.70 30.03 -13.88
C SER A 3 -29.57 29.05 -13.66
N ASP A 4 -30.01 27.90 -13.19
CA ASP A 4 -29.30 26.70 -12.79
C ASP A 4 -28.96 25.87 -14.04
N GLY A 5 -27.86 25.12 -14.02
CA GLY A 5 -27.71 23.98 -14.91
C GLY A 5 -26.31 23.70 -15.44
N SER A 6 -25.50 22.95 -14.66
CA SER A 6 -24.75 21.81 -15.21
C SER A 6 -24.14 20.98 -14.08
N SER A 7 -24.92 19.99 -13.65
CA SER A 7 -24.49 18.60 -13.44
C SER A 7 -23.15 18.37 -12.74
N GLY A 8 -23.21 18.22 -11.42
CA GLY A 8 -22.13 17.70 -10.62
C GLY A 8 -21.75 16.27 -11.00
N ARG A 9 -20.50 16.07 -11.42
CA ARG A 9 -19.77 14.83 -11.18
C ARG A 9 -18.86 15.07 -9.99
N LYS A 10 -19.26 14.55 -8.84
CA LYS A 10 -18.40 14.53 -7.65
C LYS A 10 -17.11 13.79 -8.03
N ARG A 11 -15.97 14.47 -7.99
CA ARG A 11 -14.64 13.87 -8.13
C ARG A 11 -14.52 12.76 -7.10
N VAL A 12 -14.22 11.55 -7.55
CA VAL A 12 -13.86 10.44 -6.66
C VAL A 12 -12.34 10.43 -6.60
N GLU A 13 -11.75 11.34 -5.83
CA GLU A 13 -10.40 11.09 -5.30
C GLU A 13 -10.57 10.00 -4.24
N CYS A 14 -10.26 8.76 -4.62
CA CYS A 14 -10.27 7.64 -3.69
C CYS A 14 -9.00 7.66 -2.85
N LEU A 15 -8.87 8.68 -1.99
CA LEU A 15 -7.90 8.69 -0.91
C LEU A 15 -8.46 7.79 0.20
N ILE A 16 -8.05 6.52 0.20
CA ILE A 16 -8.39 5.61 1.29
C ILE A 16 -7.49 5.95 2.48
N ARG A 17 -7.89 6.97 3.25
CA ARG A 17 -7.30 7.29 4.56
C ARG A 17 -7.75 6.20 5.54
N ILE A 18 -6.90 5.19 5.77
CA ILE A 18 -7.16 4.13 6.74
C ILE A 18 -6.87 4.67 8.14
N THR A 19 -7.73 5.55 8.65
CA THR A 19 -7.77 5.91 10.08
C THR A 19 -8.83 5.06 10.77
N GLY A 20 -8.38 4.12 11.59
CA GLY A 20 -9.22 3.46 12.59
C GLY A 20 -9.83 2.12 12.17
N PHE A 21 -9.08 1.04 12.38
CA PHE A 21 -9.71 -0.23 12.73
C PHE A 21 -9.75 -0.32 14.26
N GLY A 22 -10.96 -0.49 14.80
CA GLY A 22 -11.25 -0.47 16.22
C GLY A 22 -10.49 -1.52 17.04
N ASN A 23 -10.33 -1.18 18.32
CA ASN A 23 -9.78 -1.95 19.43
C ASN A 23 -9.74 -3.46 19.22
N PHE A 24 -8.54 -3.99 18.94
CA PHE A 24 -8.16 -5.33 19.35
C PHE A 24 -7.17 -5.19 20.51
N ASN A 25 -7.71 -5.37 21.72
CA ASN A 25 -6.96 -5.36 22.97
C ASN A 25 -5.75 -6.31 22.91
N THR A 26 -4.57 -5.72 23.12
CA THR A 26 -3.52 -6.22 24.02
C THR A 26 -3.20 -7.72 23.96
N VAL A 27 -2.30 -8.13 23.07
CA VAL A 27 -1.43 -9.28 23.36
C VAL A 27 -0.14 -8.72 23.92
N LYS A 28 -0.12 -8.58 25.25
CA LYS A 28 1.09 -8.34 26.05
C LYS A 28 2.18 -9.30 25.56
N SER A 29 3.38 -8.76 25.41
CA SER A 29 4.64 -9.50 25.47
C SER A 29 4.62 -10.41 26.70
N ALA A 30 4.31 -11.69 26.49
CA ALA A 30 4.46 -12.70 27.51
C ALA A 30 5.95 -13.05 27.56
N SER A 31 6.64 -12.41 28.48
CA SER A 31 7.88 -12.87 29.10
C SER A 31 7.74 -14.34 29.48
N LEU A 32 8.80 -15.12 29.29
CA LEU A 32 8.87 -16.57 29.48
C LEU A 32 8.93 -17.03 30.95
N ASP A 33 8.44 -16.23 31.90
CA ASP A 33 8.57 -16.51 33.33
C ASP A 33 7.20 -16.65 33.99
N GLY A 34 6.81 -17.89 34.29
CA GLY A 34 5.70 -18.20 35.21
C GLY A 34 4.49 -18.91 34.60
N ILE A 35 4.63 -20.22 34.34
CA ILE A 35 3.48 -21.12 34.13
C ILE A 35 3.09 -21.71 35.48
N SER A 36 2.04 -21.17 36.12
CA SER A 36 1.28 -21.85 37.17
C SER A 36 -0.13 -22.15 36.66
N GLN A 37 -0.55 -23.39 36.88
CA GLN A 37 -1.63 -24.13 36.24
C GLN A 37 -3.06 -23.61 36.54
N SER A 38 -3.97 -23.73 35.57
CA SER A 38 -5.28 -24.39 35.76
C SER A 38 -6.11 -24.53 34.47
N GLY A 39 -6.35 -25.79 34.07
CA GLY A 39 -7.60 -26.31 33.49
C GLY A 39 -8.13 -25.83 32.13
N SER A 40 -7.78 -26.50 31.03
CA SER A 40 -8.72 -27.16 30.09
C SER A 40 -8.03 -27.68 28.81
N ALA A 41 -8.29 -28.96 28.48
CA ALA A 41 -7.97 -29.68 27.23
C ALA A 41 -6.51 -29.65 26.72
N THR A 42 -5.65 -30.56 27.21
CA THR A 42 -4.31 -30.82 26.65
C THR A 42 -4.41 -31.39 25.23
N ARG A 43 -4.26 -30.56 24.21
CA ARG A 43 -3.87 -31.03 22.87
C ARG A 43 -2.56 -31.83 23.04
N PRO A 44 -2.36 -32.98 22.38
CA PRO A 44 -1.11 -33.72 22.54
C PRO A 44 0.06 -32.79 22.18
N LEU A 45 1.08 -32.72 23.04
CA LEU A 45 2.21 -31.78 22.93
C LEU A 45 2.84 -31.78 21.52
N ALA A 46 2.82 -32.94 20.84
CA ALA A 46 3.26 -33.09 19.46
C ALA A 46 2.39 -32.35 18.43
N GLN A 47 1.07 -32.32 18.63
CA GLN A 47 0.12 -31.63 17.76
C GLN A 47 0.16 -30.12 17.99
N GLU A 48 0.32 -29.67 19.23
CA GLU A 48 0.55 -28.27 19.56
C GLU A 48 1.87 -27.76 18.98
N ALA A 49 2.96 -28.51 19.11
CA ALA A 49 4.24 -28.19 18.48
C ALA A 49 4.15 -28.13 16.94
N LYS A 50 3.36 -29.01 16.32
CA LYS A 50 3.12 -28.99 14.86
C LYS A 50 2.33 -27.76 14.42
N LEU A 51 1.34 -27.34 15.21
CA LEU A 51 0.55 -26.13 14.96
C LEU A 51 1.41 -24.87 15.10
N LEU A 52 2.21 -24.78 16.17
CA LEU A 52 3.15 -23.67 16.38
C LEU A 52 4.18 -23.58 15.25
N ARG A 53 4.78 -24.71 14.84
CA ARG A 53 5.71 -24.73 13.70
C ARG A 53 5.06 -24.24 12.40
N ARG A 54 3.80 -24.60 12.15
CA ARG A 54 3.05 -24.11 10.98
C ARG A 54 2.73 -22.62 11.07
N ALA A 55 2.38 -22.12 12.25
CA ALA A 55 2.07 -20.71 12.48
C ALA A 55 3.29 -19.80 12.27
N TYR A 56 4.48 -20.23 12.71
CA TYR A 56 5.71 -19.44 12.56
C TYR A 56 6.49 -19.69 11.27
N ALA A 57 6.12 -20.69 10.47
CA ALA A 57 6.77 -20.98 9.19
C ALA A 57 6.78 -19.77 8.23
N PRO A 58 5.69 -19.00 8.07
CA PRO A 58 5.67 -17.82 7.20
C PRO A 58 6.64 -16.73 7.68
N ALA A 59 6.73 -16.49 8.98
CA ALA A 59 7.64 -15.48 9.55
C ALA A 59 9.11 -15.82 9.24
N ARG A 60 9.49 -17.09 9.33
CA ARG A 60 10.84 -17.55 8.96
C ARG A 60 11.12 -17.38 7.47
N LEU A 61 10.15 -17.66 6.61
CA LEU A 61 10.29 -17.47 5.16
C LEU A 61 10.34 -15.99 4.77
N ALA A 62 9.60 -15.13 5.48
CA ALA A 62 9.59 -13.69 5.23
C ALA A 62 11.00 -13.10 5.32
N MET A 63 11.77 -13.45 6.36
CA MET A 63 13.14 -12.99 6.53
C MET A 63 14.10 -13.43 5.41
N LYS A 64 13.80 -14.55 4.73
CA LYS A 64 14.60 -15.03 3.60
C LYS A 64 14.20 -14.35 2.29
N TYR A 65 12.90 -14.16 2.05
CA TYR A 65 12.40 -13.70 0.76
C TYR A 65 12.42 -12.18 0.58
N HIS A 66 12.23 -11.38 1.64
CA HIS A 66 12.27 -9.92 1.50
C HIS A 66 13.64 -9.42 1.00
N PRO A 67 14.78 -9.90 1.53
CA PRO A 67 16.09 -9.52 1.01
C PRO A 67 16.38 -10.11 -0.38
N TYR A 68 15.85 -11.31 -0.67
CA TYR A 68 16.08 -11.97 -1.96
C TYR A 68 15.43 -11.23 -3.14
N TYR A 69 14.22 -10.70 -2.95
CA TYR A 69 13.49 -9.94 -3.98
C TYR A 69 13.68 -8.42 -3.87
N HIS A 70 14.41 -7.94 -2.86
CA HIS A 70 14.61 -6.51 -2.59
C HIS A 70 13.30 -5.70 -2.50
N GLY A 71 12.28 -6.30 -1.88
CA GLY A 71 10.93 -5.73 -1.81
C GLY A 71 9.88 -6.71 -2.33
N LYS A 72 8.65 -6.23 -2.51
CA LYS A 72 7.50 -7.03 -2.99
C LYS A 72 6.88 -6.54 -4.28
N ILE A 73 7.16 -5.30 -4.66
CA ILE A 73 6.54 -4.63 -5.79
C ILE A 73 7.61 -4.16 -6.77
N GLU A 74 7.26 -4.15 -8.05
CA GLU A 74 8.08 -3.62 -9.13
C GLU A 74 7.22 -2.73 -10.03
N ILE A 75 7.88 -1.82 -10.77
CA ILE A 75 7.23 -1.01 -11.79
C ILE A 75 7.60 -1.58 -13.14
N ALA A 76 6.61 -2.05 -13.88
CA ALA A 76 6.78 -2.59 -15.22
C ALA A 76 6.08 -1.70 -16.27
N PRO A 77 6.67 -1.52 -17.47
CA PRO A 77 6.01 -0.84 -18.58
C PRO A 77 4.73 -1.57 -19.01
N LYS A 78 3.66 -0.81 -19.27
CA LYS A 78 2.42 -1.36 -19.86
C LYS A 78 2.45 -1.43 -21.39
N VAL A 79 3.33 -0.66 -22.01
CA VAL A 79 3.44 -0.53 -23.46
C VAL A 79 4.56 -1.43 -23.98
N PRO A 80 4.39 -2.06 -25.15
CA PRO A 80 5.48 -2.77 -25.81
C PRO A 80 6.52 -1.76 -26.29
N VAL A 81 7.78 -2.02 -25.98
CA VAL A 81 8.93 -1.27 -26.50
C VAL A 81 9.84 -2.30 -27.15
N ASN A 82 9.82 -2.33 -28.48
CA ASN A 82 10.55 -3.32 -29.29
C ASN A 82 11.76 -2.70 -29.99
N SER A 83 11.72 -1.39 -30.26
CA SER A 83 12.76 -0.67 -31.00
C SER A 83 13.03 0.71 -30.41
N TYR A 84 14.16 1.32 -30.81
CA TYR A 84 14.49 2.68 -30.39
C TYR A 84 13.48 3.72 -30.89
N ASP A 85 12.84 3.46 -32.03
CA ASP A 85 11.84 4.36 -32.61
C ASP A 85 10.57 4.44 -31.75
N ASP A 86 10.26 3.39 -30.98
CA ASP A 86 9.12 3.40 -30.05
C ASP A 86 9.29 4.45 -28.94
N PHE A 87 10.53 4.81 -28.58
CA PHE A 87 10.77 5.89 -27.62
C PHE A 87 10.37 7.25 -28.18
N ALA A 88 10.36 7.46 -29.51
CA ALA A 88 9.87 8.70 -30.09
C ALA A 88 8.36 8.90 -29.86
N ILE A 89 7.61 7.80 -29.66
CA ILE A 89 6.17 7.81 -29.38
C ILE A 89 5.93 8.06 -27.89
N TRP A 90 6.57 7.26 -27.02
CA TRP A 90 6.34 7.29 -25.57
C TRP A 90 7.10 8.41 -24.85
N TYR A 91 8.10 8.99 -25.50
CA TYR A 91 8.92 10.09 -25.00
C TYR A 91 8.97 11.22 -26.03
N THR A 92 10.03 12.04 -26.00
CA THR A 92 10.21 13.15 -26.93
C THR A 92 10.41 12.62 -28.35
N PRO A 93 9.70 13.13 -29.37
CA PRO A 93 8.77 14.27 -29.38
C PRO A 93 7.28 13.96 -29.11
N GLY A 94 6.85 12.69 -29.13
CA GLY A 94 5.44 12.28 -29.06
C GLY A 94 4.69 12.66 -27.78
N VAL A 95 5.38 12.72 -26.64
CA VAL A 95 4.79 13.10 -25.34
C VAL A 95 4.23 14.53 -25.30
N ALA A 96 4.62 15.41 -26.24
CA ALA A 96 4.18 16.80 -26.25
C ALA A 96 2.66 16.95 -26.48
N ASP A 97 2.07 16.09 -27.30
CA ASP A 97 0.66 16.19 -27.67
C ASP A 97 -0.31 15.78 -26.54
N PRO A 98 -0.12 14.67 -25.79
CA PRO A 98 -0.95 14.40 -24.62
C PRO A 98 -0.80 15.50 -23.54
N CYS A 99 0.39 16.10 -23.38
CA CYS A 99 0.57 17.23 -22.46
C CYS A 99 -0.26 18.47 -22.87
N LYS A 100 -0.24 18.86 -24.14
CA LYS A 100 -1.06 19.98 -24.66
C LYS A 100 -2.55 19.71 -24.50
N GLU A 101 -2.95 18.45 -24.71
CA GLU A 101 -4.36 18.07 -24.63
C GLU A 101 -4.87 18.10 -23.18
N ILE A 102 -4.07 17.62 -22.22
CA ILE A 102 -4.37 17.75 -20.78
C ILE A 102 -4.38 19.23 -20.36
N GLN A 103 -3.50 20.07 -20.92
CA GLN A 103 -3.50 21.51 -20.65
C GLN A 103 -4.82 22.17 -21.10
N ARG A 104 -5.38 21.75 -22.24
CA ARG A 104 -6.66 22.26 -22.76
C ARG A 104 -7.85 21.73 -21.97
N ASN A 105 -7.83 20.45 -21.60
CA ASN A 105 -8.88 19.81 -20.83
C ASN A 105 -8.27 18.94 -19.71
N PRO A 106 -8.24 19.45 -18.45
CA PRO A 106 -7.66 18.73 -17.32
C PRO A 106 -8.29 17.36 -17.01
N GLU A 107 -9.54 17.11 -17.42
CA GLU A 107 -10.19 15.82 -17.18
C GLU A 107 -9.58 14.68 -18.01
N ARG A 108 -8.95 15.00 -19.14
CA ARG A 108 -8.33 13.98 -20.02
C ARG A 108 -7.08 13.34 -19.39
N VAL A 109 -6.65 13.82 -18.21
CA VAL A 109 -5.60 13.15 -17.43
C VAL A 109 -5.93 11.69 -17.15
N PHE A 110 -7.21 11.34 -16.97
CA PHE A 110 -7.62 9.95 -16.73
C PHE A 110 -7.54 9.07 -17.99
N ASP A 111 -7.60 9.68 -19.17
CA ASP A 111 -7.51 8.97 -20.45
C ASP A 111 -6.05 8.75 -20.87
N TYR A 112 -5.19 9.76 -20.68
CA TYR A 112 -3.81 9.76 -21.18
C TYR A 112 -2.77 9.31 -20.16
N THR A 113 -3.14 9.09 -18.89
CA THR A 113 -2.18 8.72 -17.84
C THR A 113 -2.66 7.52 -17.02
N ASN A 114 -1.73 6.93 -16.27
CA ASN A 114 -2.02 5.86 -15.32
C ASN A 114 -2.86 6.33 -14.10
N LYS A 115 -3.20 7.63 -14.01
CA LYS A 115 -3.99 8.20 -12.91
C LYS A 115 -5.37 7.56 -12.75
N SER A 116 -5.93 6.98 -13.82
CA SER A 116 -7.21 6.26 -13.76
C SER A 116 -7.18 4.97 -12.93
N ASN A 117 -6.02 4.33 -12.80
CA ASN A 117 -5.86 3.07 -12.05
C ASN A 117 -4.84 3.17 -10.90
N GLY A 118 -4.19 4.33 -10.74
CA GLY A 118 -3.15 4.57 -9.76
C GLY A 118 -3.71 5.00 -8.40
N VAL A 119 -3.25 4.36 -7.33
CA VAL A 119 -3.58 4.73 -5.94
C VAL A 119 -2.30 4.91 -5.13
N ALA A 120 -2.23 5.96 -4.31
CA ALA A 120 -1.15 6.13 -3.34
C ALA A 120 -1.60 5.62 -1.97
N ILE A 121 -0.79 4.74 -1.36
CA ILE A 121 -0.97 4.28 0.01
C ILE A 121 -0.07 5.14 0.89
N VAL A 122 -0.66 6.16 1.49
CA VAL A 122 0.04 7.13 2.34
C VAL A 122 -0.03 6.71 3.80
N THR A 123 1.11 6.73 4.50
CA THR A 123 1.20 6.47 5.94
C THR A 123 2.28 7.33 6.57
N ASP A 124 2.10 7.72 7.83
CA ASP A 124 3.07 8.40 8.68
C ASP A 124 3.89 7.41 9.55
N GLY A 125 3.49 6.13 9.55
CA GLY A 125 4.20 5.07 10.29
C GLY A 125 4.00 5.10 11.81
N THR A 126 3.12 5.97 12.33
CA THR A 126 2.88 6.14 13.77
C THR A 126 2.10 4.98 14.39
N ARG A 127 1.33 4.25 13.57
CA ARG A 127 0.61 3.03 13.98
C ARG A 127 0.69 1.96 12.91
N VAL A 128 1.78 1.20 12.93
CA VAL A 128 1.94 0.05 12.04
C VAL A 128 1.51 -1.21 12.78
N LEU A 129 0.34 -1.75 12.40
CA LEU A 129 -0.27 -2.95 12.99
C LEU A 129 -0.43 -2.79 14.52
N GLY A 130 0.18 -3.69 15.31
CA GLY A 130 0.25 -3.62 16.77
C GLY A 130 1.66 -3.28 17.30
N LEU A 131 2.57 -2.85 16.42
CA LEU A 131 3.96 -2.54 16.77
C LEU A 131 4.13 -1.12 17.31
N GLY A 132 3.08 -0.30 17.20
CA GLY A 132 3.11 1.11 17.61
C GLY A 132 3.80 1.99 16.58
N ASP A 133 4.54 2.97 17.08
CA ASP A 133 5.28 3.96 16.30
C ASP A 133 6.69 3.43 16.03
N ILE A 134 6.86 2.85 14.85
CA ILE A 134 8.13 2.25 14.39
C ILE A 134 8.86 3.11 13.37
N GLY A 135 8.28 4.25 13.00
CA GLY A 135 8.79 5.14 11.96
C GLY A 135 8.37 4.76 10.53
N PRO A 136 8.59 5.68 9.57
CA PRO A 136 8.10 5.56 8.20
C PRO A 136 8.82 4.45 7.42
N GLU A 137 10.14 4.28 7.61
CA GLU A 137 10.92 3.27 6.89
C GLU A 137 10.56 1.85 7.34
N ALA A 138 10.38 1.65 8.65
CA ALA A 138 9.99 0.36 9.20
C ALA A 138 8.55 -0.05 8.79
N GLY A 139 7.72 0.93 8.40
CA GLY A 139 6.39 0.71 7.84
C GLY A 139 6.37 0.26 6.38
N LEU A 140 7.45 0.49 5.61
CA LEU A 140 7.50 0.21 4.17
C LEU A 140 7.15 -1.24 3.81
N PRO A 141 7.67 -2.29 4.48
CA PRO A 141 7.33 -3.67 4.14
C PRO A 141 5.83 -3.97 4.29
N VAL A 142 5.14 -3.28 5.21
CA VAL A 142 3.70 -3.42 5.39
C VAL A 142 2.94 -2.72 4.26
N MET A 143 3.38 -1.52 3.87
CA MET A 143 2.73 -0.76 2.79
C MET A 143 2.95 -1.38 1.41
N GLU A 144 4.12 -1.95 1.15
CA GLU A 144 4.36 -2.78 -0.04
C GLU A 144 3.45 -4.01 -0.05
N GLY A 145 3.24 -4.64 1.11
CA GLY A 145 2.32 -5.76 1.24
C GLY A 145 0.89 -5.38 0.88
N LYS A 146 0.42 -4.20 1.31
CA LYS A 146 -0.88 -3.68 0.87
C LYS A 146 -0.91 -3.40 -0.63
N SER A 147 0.16 -2.82 -1.17
CA SER A 147 0.27 -2.54 -2.60
C SER A 147 0.14 -3.81 -3.45
N LEU A 148 0.80 -4.89 -3.01
CA LEU A 148 0.67 -6.22 -3.61
C LEU A 148 -0.78 -6.74 -3.57
N LEU A 149 -1.49 -6.55 -2.46
CA LEU A 149 -2.90 -6.95 -2.35
C LEU A 149 -3.80 -6.17 -3.31
N PHE A 150 -3.62 -4.86 -3.43
CA PHE A 150 -4.38 -4.04 -4.38
C PHE A 150 -4.14 -4.50 -5.82
N LYS A 151 -2.90 -4.81 -6.17
CA LYS A 151 -2.56 -5.27 -7.51
C LYS A 151 -3.09 -6.67 -7.80
N TYR A 152 -2.87 -7.62 -6.89
CA TYR A 152 -3.21 -9.02 -7.09
C TYR A 152 -4.71 -9.30 -6.99
N LEU A 153 -5.42 -8.65 -6.07
CA LEU A 153 -6.86 -8.87 -5.86
C LEU A 153 -7.74 -7.87 -6.60
N GLY A 154 -7.27 -6.62 -6.74
CA GLY A 154 -8.07 -5.52 -7.30
C GLY A 154 -7.63 -5.05 -8.68
N GLY A 155 -6.49 -5.50 -9.21
CA GLY A 155 -5.93 -4.99 -10.45
C GLY A 155 -5.48 -3.51 -10.39
N VAL A 156 -5.47 -2.91 -9.19
CA VAL A 156 -5.16 -1.49 -8.97
C VAL A 156 -3.65 -1.32 -8.82
N ASP A 157 -3.09 -0.28 -9.46
CA ASP A 157 -1.67 0.06 -9.34
C ASP A 157 -1.45 0.91 -8.09
N ALA A 158 -1.01 0.28 -7.00
CA ALA A 158 -0.81 0.94 -5.72
C ALA A 158 0.66 1.25 -5.43
N TYR A 159 0.94 2.48 -4.98
CA TYR A 159 2.27 2.97 -4.66
C TYR A 159 2.39 3.30 -3.17
N PRO A 160 3.32 2.69 -2.42
CA PRO A 160 3.50 2.99 -1.00
C PRO A 160 4.30 4.28 -0.82
N ILE A 161 3.74 5.24 -0.07
CA ILE A 161 4.38 6.50 0.29
C ILE A 161 4.38 6.61 1.82
N CYS A 162 5.55 6.46 2.43
CA CYS A 162 5.74 6.67 3.85
C CYS A 162 6.25 8.10 4.09
N LEU A 163 5.46 8.92 4.77
CA LEU A 163 5.81 10.30 5.11
C LEU A 163 6.64 10.33 6.38
N GLY A 164 7.81 10.97 6.32
CA GLY A 164 8.69 11.20 7.47
C GLY A 164 8.28 12.34 8.37
N THR A 165 6.98 12.60 8.51
CA THR A 165 6.44 13.66 9.35
C THR A 165 5.27 13.16 10.19
N LYS A 166 5.19 13.68 11.40
CA LYS A 166 4.12 13.42 12.37
C LYS A 166 3.21 14.63 12.54
N ASP A 167 3.54 15.75 11.89
CA ASP A 167 2.75 16.96 11.95
C ASP A 167 1.54 16.84 11.01
N PRO A 168 0.29 16.90 11.51
CA PRO A 168 -0.91 16.77 10.69
C PRO A 168 -0.96 17.75 9.52
N VAL A 169 -0.47 18.99 9.72
CA VAL A 169 -0.48 20.02 8.68
C VAL A 169 0.51 19.68 7.57
N GLN A 170 1.69 19.16 7.92
CA GLN A 170 2.64 18.68 6.92
C GLN A 170 2.13 17.44 6.17
N ILE A 171 1.40 16.54 6.83
CA ILE A 171 0.77 15.40 6.16
C ILE A 171 -0.32 15.88 5.19
N GLU A 172 -1.17 16.82 5.62
CA GLU A 172 -2.21 17.39 4.76
C GLU A 172 -1.62 18.09 3.53
N ASN A 173 -0.55 18.88 3.70
CA ASN A 173 0.09 19.57 2.58
C ASN A 173 0.87 18.63 1.64
N ALA A 174 1.25 17.44 2.13
CA ALA A 174 2.02 16.47 1.35
C ALA A 174 1.13 15.56 0.48
N VAL A 175 -0.17 15.48 0.75
CA VAL A 175 -1.13 14.60 0.06
C VAL A 175 -2.01 15.43 -0.86
#